data_AF-A0AA43W3E8-F1
#
_entry.id   AF-A0AA43W3E8-F1
#
_cell.length_a   1.000
_cell.length_b   1.000
_cell.length_c   1.000
_cell.angle_alpha   90.00
_cell.angle_beta   90.00
_cell.angle_gamma   90.00
#
_symmetry.space_group_name_H-M   'P 1'
#
loop_
_entity.id
_entity.type
_entity.pdbx_description
1 polymer ?
#
loop_
_entity_poly.entity_id
_entity_poly.type
_entity_poly.pdbx_seq_one_letter_code
_entity_poly.pdbx_strand_id
1 'polypeptide(L)'
;MKTLADVKRKMTLGSKWQCVRLFEGGQDLGVREIGKVQKNAVAFLKADGKLSWLWWPKAKDVQVEGNSFTVLQNGVPKLKYTLVE
;
A
#
# COMPACT_ATOMS: atom_id res chain seq x y z
N MET A 1 -8.37 -9.29 5.13
CA MET A 1 -6.96 -9.53 5.46
C MET A 1 -6.78 -9.36 6.96
N LYS A 2 -5.91 -10.16 7.60
CA LYS A 2 -5.67 -10.06 9.06
C LYS A 2 -4.22 -9.77 9.39
N THR A 3 -3.30 -10.12 8.50
CA THR A 3 -1.85 -9.99 8.72
C THR A 3 -1.14 -9.31 7.55
N LEU A 4 0.07 -8.81 7.79
CA LEU A 4 0.96 -8.32 6.71
C LEU A 4 1.25 -9.40 5.66
N ALA A 5 1.29 -10.68 6.06
CA ALA A 5 1.45 -11.78 5.12
C ALA A 5 0.25 -11.90 4.17
N ASP A 6 -0.97 -11.72 4.66
CA ASP A 6 -2.18 -11.71 3.83
C ASP A 6 -2.16 -10.54 2.84
N VAL A 7 -1.74 -9.36 3.30
CA VAL A 7 -1.56 -8.18 2.45
C VAL A 7 -0.59 -8.48 1.31
N LYS A 8 0.59 -9.04 1.64
CA LYS A 8 1.60 -9.44 0.64
C LYS A 8 1.05 -10.42 -0.39
N ARG A 9 0.22 -11.39 0.03
CA ARG A 9 -0.42 -12.35 -0.89
C ARG A 9 -1.46 -11.70 -1.80
N LYS A 10 -2.12 -10.62 -1.36
CA LYS A 10 -3.10 -9.86 -2.16
C LYS A 10 -2.47 -8.81 -3.07
N MET A 11 -1.27 -8.33 -2.74
CA MET A 11 -0.51 -7.37 -3.55
C MET A 11 0.22 -8.07 -4.70
N THR A 12 -0.56 -8.59 -5.66
CA THR A 12 -0.06 -9.23 -6.88
C THR A 12 -0.05 -8.25 -8.05
N LEU A 13 0.69 -8.59 -9.11
CA LEU A 13 0.63 -7.86 -10.39
C LEU A 13 -0.81 -7.67 -10.85
N GLY A 14 -1.15 -6.47 -11.32
CA GLY A 14 -2.50 -6.12 -11.77
C GLY A 14 -3.51 -5.79 -10.68
N SER A 15 -3.21 -6.06 -9.39
CA SER A 15 -4.12 -5.68 -8.30
C SER A 15 -4.17 -4.16 -8.14
N LYS A 16 -5.37 -3.62 -7.90
CA LYS A 16 -5.62 -2.18 -7.80
C LYS A 16 -5.83 -1.78 -6.35
N TRP A 17 -5.18 -0.69 -5.95
CA TRP A 17 -5.22 -0.21 -4.58
C TRP A 17 -5.43 1.29 -4.54
N GLN A 18 -6.43 1.74 -3.80
CA GLN A 18 -6.59 3.15 -3.43
C GLN A 18 -5.50 3.52 -2.44
N CYS A 19 -4.73 4.57 -2.73
CA CYS A 19 -3.69 5.08 -1.86
C CYS A 19 -4.12 6.42 -1.26
N VAL A 20 -4.17 6.52 0.07
CA VAL A 20 -4.52 7.74 0.78
C VAL A 20 -3.37 8.13 1.71
N ARG A 21 -2.91 9.37 1.57
CA ARG A 21 -1.94 10.00 2.47
C ARG A 21 -2.70 10.56 3.67
N LEU A 22 -2.48 10.01 4.85
CA LEU A 22 -3.21 10.37 6.07
C LEU A 22 -2.63 11.56 6.83
N PHE A 23 -1.44 12.04 6.46
CA PHE A 23 -0.82 13.22 7.06
C PHE A 23 -1.00 14.44 6.15
N GLU A 24 -0.86 15.65 6.73
CA GLU A 24 -1.04 16.93 6.02
C GLU A 24 -2.43 17.09 5.36
N GLY A 25 -3.49 16.83 6.14
CA GLY A 25 -4.87 17.13 5.71
C GLY A 25 -5.58 16.03 4.91
N GLY A 26 -4.96 14.86 4.72
CA GLY A 26 -5.66 13.72 4.11
C GLY A 26 -5.77 13.85 2.59
N GLN A 27 -4.70 13.48 1.86
CA GLN A 27 -4.70 13.55 0.40
C GLN A 27 -4.97 12.18 -0.22
N ASP A 28 -6.03 12.07 -1.02
CA ASP A 28 -6.25 10.91 -1.86
C ASP A 28 -5.30 10.94 -3.07
N LEU A 29 -4.47 9.91 -3.20
CA LEU A 29 -3.50 9.74 -4.29
C LEU A 29 -4.05 8.87 -5.43
N GLY A 30 -5.31 8.46 -5.33
CA GLY A 30 -6.06 7.69 -6.31
C GLY A 30 -5.83 6.19 -6.23
N VAL A 31 -6.58 5.48 -7.09
CA VAL A 31 -6.37 4.04 -7.35
C VAL A 31 -5.16 3.83 -8.23
N ARG A 32 -4.27 2.93 -7.84
CA ARG A 32 -3.09 2.55 -8.60
C ARG A 32 -2.96 1.05 -8.71
N GLU A 33 -2.52 0.60 -9.87
CA GLU A 33 -2.27 -0.81 -10.15
C GLU A 33 -0.84 -1.19 -9.74
N ILE A 34 -0.65 -2.42 -9.27
CA ILE A 34 0.69 -2.96 -9.04
C ILE A 34 1.30 -3.40 -10.38
N GLY A 35 2.35 -2.70 -10.81
CA GLY A 35 3.11 -3.04 -12.02
C GLY A 35 4.33 -3.92 -11.78
N LYS A 36 4.80 -4.03 -10.53
CA LYS A 36 5.92 -4.92 -10.20
C LYS A 36 5.85 -5.44 -8.77
N VAL A 37 6.20 -6.70 -8.58
CA VAL A 37 6.31 -7.35 -7.27
C VAL A 37 7.72 -7.89 -7.11
N GLN A 38 8.33 -7.63 -5.95
CA GLN A 38 9.62 -8.15 -5.53
C GLN A 38 9.51 -8.75 -4.12
N LYS A 39 10.54 -9.49 -3.69
CA LYS A 39 10.55 -10.15 -2.37
C LYS A 39 10.37 -9.16 -1.20
N ASN A 40 10.96 -7.97 -1.32
CA ASN A 40 11.01 -6.94 -0.27
C ASN A 40 10.25 -5.64 -0.62
N ALA A 41 9.64 -5.55 -1.80
CA ALA A 41 8.90 -4.36 -2.22
C ALA A 41 7.84 -4.67 -3.28
N VAL A 42 6.92 -3.73 -3.46
CA VAL A 42 5.97 -3.69 -4.58
C VAL A 42 6.01 -2.31 -5.21
N ALA A 43 5.72 -2.23 -6.50
CA ALA A 43 5.70 -0.98 -7.24
C ALA A 43 4.33 -0.73 -7.86
N PHE A 44 3.80 0.46 -7.60
CA PHE A 44 2.57 0.96 -8.21
C PHE A 44 2.87 1.67 -9.53
N LEU A 45 2.07 1.42 -10.55
CA LEU A 45 2.07 2.16 -11.80
C LEU A 45 1.41 3.52 -11.58
N LYS A 46 2.14 4.57 -11.95
CA LYS A 46 1.61 5.93 -12.05
C LYS A 46 1.07 6.16 -13.48
N ALA A 47 0.22 7.17 -13.62
CA ALA A 47 -0.32 7.58 -14.92
C ALA A 47 0.77 8.01 -15.93
N ASP A 48 1.93 8.47 -15.44
CA ASP A 48 3.09 8.83 -16.26
C ASP A 48 3.97 7.62 -16.67
N GLY A 49 3.50 6.39 -16.41
CA GLY A 49 4.23 5.15 -16.68
C GLY A 49 5.37 4.85 -15.71
N LYS A 50 5.63 5.71 -14.72
CA LYS A 50 6.69 5.49 -13.73
C LYS A 50 6.23 4.54 -12.62
N LEU A 51 7.21 3.87 -12.03
CA LEU A 51 7.03 3.01 -10.87
C LEU A 51 7.20 3.78 -9.56
N SER A 52 6.21 3.67 -8.68
CA SER A 52 6.25 4.19 -7.31
C SER A 52 6.42 3.03 -6.33
N TRP A 53 7.56 2.98 -5.65
CA TRP A 53 7.93 1.85 -4.80
C TRP A 53 7.38 1.97 -3.38
N LEU A 54 6.79 0.88 -2.89
CA LEU A 54 6.51 0.61 -1.48
C LEU A 54 7.44 -0.52 -1.02
N TRP A 55 8.47 -0.16 -0.26
CA TRP A 55 9.31 -1.12 0.44
C TRP A 55 8.57 -1.61 1.67
N TRP A 56 8.54 -2.94 1.87
CA TRP A 56 7.76 -3.52 2.96
C TRP A 56 8.25 -3.02 4.32
N PRO A 57 7.40 -2.34 5.10
CA PRO A 57 7.74 -1.94 6.46
C PRO A 57 7.86 -3.18 7.35
N LYS A 58 8.40 -2.99 8.56
CA LYS A 58 8.37 -4.04 9.58
C LYS A 58 6.93 -4.29 9.98
N ALA A 59 6.63 -5.50 10.45
CA ALA A 59 5.26 -5.87 10.85
C ALA A 59 4.67 -4.93 11.92
N LYS A 60 5.49 -4.43 12.84
CA LYS A 60 5.07 -3.47 13.87
C LYS A 60 4.65 -2.10 13.32
N ASP A 61 5.10 -1.74 12.12
CA ASP A 61 4.85 -0.47 11.46
C ASP A 61 3.70 -0.59 10.43
N VAL A 62 2.93 -1.69 10.49
CA VAL A 62 1.78 -1.94 9.64
C VAL A 62 0.57 -2.32 10.48
N GLN A 63 -0.53 -1.61 10.29
CA GLN A 63 -1.85 -1.99 10.79
C GLN A 63 -2.67 -2.54 9.64
N VAL A 64 -3.34 -3.67 9.84
CA VAL A 64 -4.19 -4.30 8.82
C VAL A 64 -5.61 -4.32 9.32
N GLU A 65 -6.53 -3.77 8.53
CA GLU A 65 -7.95 -3.64 8.89
C GLU A 65 -8.79 -4.01 7.67
N GLY A 66 -9.49 -5.14 7.73
CA GLY A 66 -10.38 -5.57 6.65
C GLY A 66 -9.63 -5.71 5.32
N ASN A 67 -9.99 -4.85 4.35
CA ASN A 67 -9.37 -4.82 3.03
C ASN A 67 -8.26 -3.77 2.87
N SER A 68 -7.84 -3.16 3.97
CA SER A 68 -6.88 -2.08 3.98
C SER A 68 -5.69 -2.40 4.86
N PHE A 69 -4.57 -1.73 4.58
CA PHE A 69 -3.47 -1.64 5.52
C PHE A 69 -2.94 -0.22 5.59
N THR A 70 -2.49 0.16 6.77
CA THR A 70 -1.93 1.47 7.09
C THR A 70 -0.47 1.30 7.44
N VAL A 71 0.39 2.04 6.76
CA VAL A 71 1.81 2.16 7.08
C VAL A 71 1.98 3.29 8.09
N LEU A 72 2.63 2.96 9.20
CA LEU A 72 2.98 3.89 10.26
C LEU A 72 4.44 4.31 10.11
N GLN A 73 4.72 5.58 10.38
CA GLN A 73 6.08 6.05 10.63
C GLN A 73 6.14 6.58 12.06
N ASN A 74 7.03 5.99 12.87
CA ASN A 74 7.19 6.34 14.29
C ASN A 74 5.85 6.30 15.06
N GLY A 75 5.02 5.29 14.78
CA GLY A 75 3.70 5.14 15.41
C GLY A 75 2.60 6.07 14.85
N VAL A 76 2.92 6.94 13.90
CA VAL A 76 1.95 7.85 13.27
C VAL A 76 1.50 7.29 11.92
N PRO A 77 0.19 7.14 11.67
CA PRO A 77 -0.34 6.77 10.36
C PRO A 77 0.08 7.74 9.26
N LYS A 78 0.67 7.23 8.18
CA LYS A 78 1.12 8.06 7.04
C LYS A 78 0.42 7.70 5.73
N LEU A 79 0.33 6.42 5.42
CA LEU A 79 -0.23 5.94 4.16
C LEU A 79 -1.21 4.83 4.45
N LYS A 80 -2.40 4.92 3.87
CA LYS A 80 -3.40 3.86 3.88
C LYS A 80 -3.60 3.36 2.47
N TYR A 81 -3.58 2.05 2.32
CA TYR A 81 -3.84 1.36 1.07
C TYR A 81 -5.08 0.50 1.26
N THR A 82 -6.06 0.65 0.38
CA THR A 82 -7.28 -0.18 0.35
C THR A 82 -7.31 -0.91 -0.97
N LEU A 83 -7.40 -2.24 -0.94
CA LEU A 83 -7.57 -3.01 -2.18
C LEU A 83 -8.93 -2.67 -2.78
N VAL A 84 -8.96 -2.50 -4.10
CA VAL A 84 -10.15 -2.28 -4.89
C VAL A 84 -10.33 -3.53 -5.74
N GLU A 85 -11.44 -4.23 -5.51
CA GLU A 85 -11.85 -5.40 -6.31
C GLU A 85 -12.46 -4.95 -7.65
#